data_AF-A0A3C0AE40-F1
#
_entry.id   AF-A0A3C0AE40-F1
#
_cell.length_a   1.000
_cell.length_b   1.000
_cell.length_c   1.000
_cell.angle_alpha   90.00
_cell.angle_beta   90.00
_cell.angle_gamma   90.00
#
_symmetry.space_group_name_H-M   'P 1'
#
loop_
_entity.id
_entity.type
_entity.pdbx_description
1 polymer ?
#
loop_
_entity_poly.entity_id
_entity_poly.type
_entity_poly.pdbx_seq_one_letter_code
_entity_poly.pdbx_strand_id
1 'polypeptide(L)' 'GFKVLEKSGKPLTTENLINALEQINGLDLGIGPIITFGPSRHQASNRVWGTVLDKEARYKELDME' A
#
# COMPACT_ATOMS: atom_id res chain seq x y z
N GLY A 1 8.96 -5.19 3.74
CA GLY A 1 10.06 -4.24 3.50
C GLY A 1 10.76 -3.83 4.79
N PHE A 2 10.25 -2.83 5.51
CA PHE A 2 11.00 -2.19 6.60
C PHE A 2 11.47 -3.14 7.73
N LYS A 3 10.60 -4.02 8.24
CA LYS A 3 10.98 -5.05 9.24
C LYS A 3 12.04 -6.04 8.72
N VAL A 4 12.11 -6.28 7.41
CA VAL A 4 13.15 -7.13 6.80
C VAL A 4 14.46 -6.37 6.77
N LEU A 5 14.44 -5.07 6.43
CA LEU A 5 15.61 -4.21 6.46
C LEU A 5 16.19 -4.10 7.88
N GLU A 6 15.35 -3.82 8.89
CA GLU A 6 15.75 -3.79 10.30
C GLU A 6 16.40 -5.11 10.75
N LYS A 7 15.80 -6.25 10.39
CA LYS A 7 16.33 -7.58 10.72
C LYS A 7 17.59 -7.97 9.95
N SER A 8 17.85 -7.33 8.80
CA SER A 8 18.98 -7.68 7.94
C SER A 8 20.33 -7.14 8.42
N GLY A 9 20.33 -6.17 9.36
CA GLY A 9 21.55 -5.49 9.84
C GLY A 9 22.24 -4.61 8.80
N LYS A 10 21.62 -4.41 7.61
CA LYS A 10 22.15 -3.54 6.55
C LYS A 10 22.00 -2.06 6.95
N PRO A 11 22.94 -1.19 6.53
CA PRO A 11 22.81 0.24 6.75
C PRO A 11 21.56 0.78 6.03
N LEU A 12 20.86 1.71 6.68
CA LEU A 12 19.71 2.40 6.11
C LEU A 12 20.19 3.39 5.04
N THR A 13 20.29 2.91 3.80
CA THR A 13 20.55 3.71 2.60
C THR A 13 19.30 3.72 1.72
N THR A 14 19.19 4.71 0.83
CA THR A 14 18.12 4.80 -0.15
C THR A 14 17.96 3.50 -0.94
N GLU A 15 19.08 2.91 -1.37
CA GLU A 15 19.07 1.74 -2.25
C GLU A 15 18.63 0.49 -1.50
N ASN A 16 19.05 0.36 -0.24
CA ASN A 16 18.61 -0.73 0.62
C ASN A 16 17.11 -0.60 0.98
N LEU A 17 16.61 0.63 1.13
CA LEU A 17 15.19 0.89 1.37
C LEU A 17 14.34 0.56 0.13
N ILE A 18 14.74 1.00 -1.07
CA ILE A 18 14.06 0.70 -2.34
C ILE A 18 13.98 -0.82 -2.53
N ASN A 19 15.11 -1.52 -2.44
CA ASN A 19 15.16 -2.97 -2.58
C ASN A 19 14.22 -3.69 -1.59
N ALA A 20 14.15 -3.21 -0.35
CA ALA A 20 13.26 -3.79 0.66
C ALA A 20 11.77 -3.53 0.38
N LEU A 21 11.44 -2.38 -0.22
CA LEU A 21 10.07 -2.05 -0.64
C LEU A 21 9.66 -2.89 -1.86
N GLU A 22 10.51 -3.04 -2.87
CA GLU A 22 10.25 -3.85 -4.07
C GLU A 22 10.05 -5.34 -3.78
N GLN A 23 10.55 -5.84 -2.64
CA GLN A 23 10.26 -7.19 -2.17
C GLN A 23 8.82 -7.37 -1.64
N ILE A 24 8.07 -6.28 -1.42
CA ILE A 24 6.66 -6.36 -1.03
C ILE A 24 5.84 -6.71 -2.27
N ASN A 25 5.41 -7.96 -2.36
CA ASN A 25 4.54 -8.44 -3.41
C ASN A 25 3.38 -9.23 -2.80
N GLY A 26 2.15 -8.83 -3.07
CA GLY A 26 0.97 -9.58 -2.63
C GLY A 26 0.61 -9.37 -1.17
N LEU A 27 1.02 -8.26 -0.55
CA LEU A 27 0.76 -8.02 0.87
C LEU A 27 -0.69 -7.60 1.10
N ASP A 28 -1.44 -8.44 1.80
CA ASP A 28 -2.77 -8.08 2.32
C ASP A 28 -2.63 -7.34 3.65
N LEU A 29 -3.20 -6.14 3.71
CA LEU A 29 -3.24 -5.27 4.90
C LEU A 29 -4.64 -5.20 5.53
N GLY A 30 -5.63 -5.93 4.99
CA GLY A 30 -7.01 -5.91 5.47
C GLY A 30 -7.78 -4.64 5.08
N ILE A 31 -7.26 -3.84 4.14
CA ILE A 31 -7.90 -2.60 3.68
C ILE A 31 -8.64 -2.77 2.35
N GLY A 32 -8.65 -3.97 1.76
CA GLY A 32 -9.27 -4.27 0.47
C GLY A 32 -8.25 -4.57 -0.63
N PRO A 33 -7.46 -3.59 -1.12
CA PRO A 33 -6.48 -3.84 -2.16
C PRO A 33 -5.26 -4.60 -1.65
N ILE A 34 -4.75 -5.49 -2.50
CA ILE A 34 -3.47 -6.15 -2.32
C ILE A 34 -2.35 -5.16 -2.66
N ILE A 35 -1.40 -4.99 -1.74
CA ILE A 35 -0.29 -4.05 -1.86
C ILE A 35 0.92 -4.74 -2.49
N THR A 36 1.43 -4.16 -3.57
CA THR A 36 2.63 -4.62 -4.28
C THR A 36 3.45 -3.45 -4.79
N PHE A 37 4.76 -3.51 -4.62
CA PHE A 37 5.74 -2.64 -5.27
C PHE A 37 6.60 -3.44 -6.23
N GLY A 38 7.24 -2.76 -7.19
CA GLY A 38 8.25 -3.36 -8.05
C GLY A 38 9.02 -2.31 -8.84
N PRO A 39 10.06 -2.72 -9.60
CA PRO A 39 10.96 -1.79 -10.30
C PRO A 39 10.26 -0.80 -11.24
N SER A 40 9.16 -1.22 -11.86
CA SER A 40 8.31 -0.40 -12.73
C SER A 40 6.94 -0.06 -12.13
N ARG A 41 6.70 -0.43 -10.86
CA ARG A 41 5.43 -0.19 -10.14
C ARG A 41 5.71 0.49 -8.81
N HIS A 42 5.79 1.81 -8.85
CA HIS A 42 6.05 2.64 -7.66
C HIS A 42 4.77 3.04 -6.90
N GLN A 43 3.59 2.76 -7.46
CA GLN A 43 2.30 2.94 -6.79
C GLN A 43 1.75 1.60 -6.29
N ALA A 44 1.62 1.50 -4.97
CA ALA A 44 1.29 0.25 -4.30
C ALA A 44 -0.15 -0.23 -4.54
N SER A 45 -1.09 0.71 -4.63
CA SER A 45 -2.51 0.48 -4.92
C SER A 45 -3.06 1.63 -5.78
N ASN A 46 -3.98 1.30 -6.68
CA ASN A 46 -4.79 2.24 -7.45
C ASN A 46 -6.25 2.30 -6.99
N ARG A 47 -6.60 1.66 -5.86
CA ARG A 47 -7.96 1.68 -5.32
C ARG A 47 -8.29 3.07 -4.77
N VAL A 48 -9.42 3.60 -5.21
CA VAL A 48 -10.05 4.82 -4.71
C VAL A 48 -11.37 4.43 -4.05
N TRP A 49 -11.70 5.05 -2.91
CA TRP A 49 -13.00 4.88 -2.25
C TRP A 49 -13.78 6.18 -2.36
N GLY A 50 -14.78 6.19 -3.24
CA GLY A 50 -15.81 7.20 -3.22
C GLY A 50 -16.68 7.02 -1.98
N THR A 51 -16.94 8.11 -1.26
CA THR A 51 -17.77 8.07 -0.05
C THR A 51 -18.75 9.22 -0.08
N VAL A 52 -20.01 8.94 0.27
CA VAL A 52 -21.04 9.95 0.45
C VAL A 52 -21.66 9.78 1.82
N LEU A 53 -21.96 10.89 2.48
CA LEU A 53 -22.76 10.90 3.70
C LEU A 53 -24.23 11.06 3.30
N ASP A 54 -25.10 10.18 3.79
CA ASP A 54 -26.54 10.36 3.63
C ASP A 54 -27.06 11.49 4.52
N LYS A 55 -28.37 11.78 4.44
CA LYS A 55 -29.00 12.86 5.21
C LYS A 55 -28.90 12.66 6.72
N GLU A 56 -28.63 11.44 7.16
CA GLU A 56 -28.42 11.07 8.55
C GLU A 56 -26.92 10.99 8.91
N ALA A 57 -26.04 11.53 8.06
CA ALA A 57 -24.59 11.51 8.17
C ALA A 57 -23.97 10.10 8.23
N ARG A 58 -24.66 9.08 7.68
CA ARG A 58 -24.12 7.73 7.60
C ARG A 58 -23.29 7.54 6.35
N TYR A 59 -22.22 6.77 6.49
CA TYR A 59 -21.36 6.35 5.39
C TYR A 59 -22.15 5.52 4.37
N LYS A 60 -21.99 5.86 3.08
CA LYS A 60 -22.33 5.00 1.95
C LYS A 60 -21.18 4.99 0.95
N GLU A 61 -20.87 3.80 0.44
CA GLU A 61 -19.94 3.64 -0.68
C GLU A 61 -20.56 4.29 -1.93
N LEU A 62 -19.77 5.13 -2.58
CA LEU A 62 -20.12 5.70 -3.87
C LEU A 62 -19.47 4.83 -4.94
N ASP A 63 -20.31 4.25 -5.81
CA ASP A 63 -19.81 3.54 -6.97
C ASP A 63 -19.21 4.56 -7.97
N MET A 64 -17.97 4.31 -8.37
CA MET A 64 -17.17 5.19 -9.21
C MET A 64 -16.61 4.38 -10.37
N GLU A 65 -17.47 4.10 -11.36
CA GLU A 65 -17.04 3.60 -12.68
C GLU A 65 -16.21 4.65 -13.43
#